data_AF-A0A9E0PP93-F1
#
_entry.id   AF-A0A9E0PP93-F1
#
_cell.length_a   1.000
_cell.length_b   1.000
_cell.length_c   1.000
_cell.angle_alpha   90.00
_cell.angle_beta   90.00
_cell.angle_gamma   90.00
#
_symmetry.space_group_name_H-M   'P 1'
#
loop_
_entity.id
_entity.type
_entity.pdbx_description
1 polymer ?
#
loop_
_entity_poly.entity_id
_entity_poly.type
_entity_poly.pdbx_seq_one_letter_code
_entity_poly.pdbx_strand_id
1 'polypeptide(L)'
;MSGDLVLIGHPFSAIGMAEHVRSAWRAFKAAGVVPGLIDIYGMDRNKDPDFEREFGRHVVPKLSPATNLFCINADEVDQAMEVLEATGSKPAFESAYNIIYPAWELSKYPEPWARVLERFDEVW
;
A
#
# COMPACT_ATOMS: atom_id res chain seq x y z
N MET A 1 -12.66 15.47 -4.29
CA MET A 1 -12.71 14.19 -3.57
C MET A 1 -11.34 13.52 -3.68
N SER A 2 -10.34 14.11 -3.03
CA SER A 2 -8.97 13.61 -2.98
C SER A 2 -8.70 13.35 -1.50
N GLY A 3 -8.53 12.09 -1.09
CA GLY A 3 -8.24 11.74 0.31
C GLY A 3 -8.93 10.48 0.85
N ASP A 4 -9.94 9.94 0.16
CA ASP A 4 -10.73 8.81 0.68
C ASP A 4 -10.10 7.44 0.36
N LEU A 5 -9.10 7.40 -0.52
CA LEU A 5 -8.35 6.19 -0.86
C LEU A 5 -6.84 6.46 -0.80
N VAL A 6 -6.14 5.62 -0.06
CA VAL A 6 -4.68 5.58 0.00
C VAL A 6 -4.18 4.19 -0.41
N LEU A 7 -3.21 4.14 -1.32
CA LEU A 7 -2.50 2.93 -1.68
C LEU A 7 -1.17 2.85 -0.92
N ILE A 8 -0.83 1.68 -0.42
CA ILE A 8 0.36 1.44 0.42
C ILE A 8 1.23 0.41 -0.27
N GLY A 9 2.54 0.69 -0.38
CA GLY A 9 3.50 -0.24 -0.94
C GLY A 9 4.87 0.41 -1.12
N HIS A 10 5.58 0.01 -2.19
CA HIS A 10 6.97 0.42 -2.47
C HIS A 10 7.09 1.21 -3.78
N PRO A 11 6.38 2.34 -3.97
CA PRO A 11 6.18 2.95 -5.29
C PRO A 11 7.47 3.38 -6.00
N PHE A 12 8.56 3.62 -5.26
CA PHE A 12 9.86 4.05 -5.79
C PHE A 12 10.87 2.91 -5.95
N SER A 13 10.57 1.71 -5.47
CA SER A 13 11.47 0.56 -5.57
C SER A 13 11.45 -0.06 -6.98
N ALA A 14 12.53 -0.75 -7.34
CA ALA A 14 12.68 -1.48 -8.60
C ALA A 14 12.37 -2.98 -8.43
N ILE A 15 11.24 -3.31 -7.78
CA ILE A 15 10.80 -4.69 -7.50
C ILE A 15 9.40 -4.96 -8.04
N GLY A 16 8.98 -6.23 -8.11
CA GLY A 16 7.65 -6.61 -8.60
C GLY A 16 6.50 -5.94 -7.83
N MET A 17 6.56 -5.96 -6.49
CA MET A 17 5.56 -5.31 -5.63
C MET A 17 5.50 -3.78 -5.80
N ALA A 18 6.59 -3.17 -6.25
CA ALA A 18 6.59 -1.75 -6.61
C ALA A 18 5.79 -1.50 -7.88
N GLU A 19 5.93 -2.35 -8.90
CA GLU A 19 5.09 -2.24 -10.09
C GLU A 19 3.63 -2.55 -9.79
N HIS A 20 3.38 -3.45 -8.84
CA HIS A 20 2.03 -3.75 -8.37
C HIS A 20 1.30 -2.50 -7.86
N VAL A 21 1.88 -1.77 -6.90
CA VAL A 21 1.25 -0.54 -6.36
C VAL A 21 1.15 0.56 -7.42
N ARG A 22 2.15 0.71 -8.31
CA ARG A 22 2.11 1.69 -9.39
C ARG A 22 1.01 1.38 -10.41
N SER A 23 0.86 0.12 -10.79
CA SER A 23 -0.18 -0.34 -11.72
C SER A 23 -1.57 -0.13 -11.12
N ALA A 24 -1.78 -0.50 -9.85
CA ALA A 24 -3.04 -0.24 -9.15
C ALA A 24 -3.35 1.27 -9.10
N TRP A 25 -2.38 2.10 -8.74
CA TRP A 25 -2.56 3.55 -8.68
C TRP A 25 -2.93 4.15 -10.05
N ARG A 26 -2.24 3.73 -11.11
CA ARG A 26 -2.55 4.15 -12.49
C ARG A 26 -3.94 3.70 -12.93
N ALA A 27 -4.39 2.51 -12.52
CA ALA A 27 -5.73 2.01 -12.82
C ALA A 27 -6.82 2.87 -12.16
N PHE A 28 -6.68 3.21 -10.87
CA PHE A 28 -7.59 4.15 -10.20
C PHE A 28 -7.60 5.50 -10.89
N LYS A 29 -6.42 6.04 -11.25
CA LYS A 29 -6.29 7.30 -11.98
C LYS A 29 -7.02 7.27 -13.31
N ALA A 30 -6.91 6.17 -14.06
CA ALA A 30 -7.64 5.99 -15.32
C ALA A 30 -9.16 5.93 -15.12
N ALA A 31 -9.62 5.44 -13.96
CA ALA A 31 -11.03 5.43 -13.56
C ALA A 31 -11.52 6.77 -12.96
N GLY A 32 -10.68 7.81 -12.93
CA GLY A 32 -11.04 9.15 -12.43
C GLY A 32 -10.85 9.37 -10.93
N VAL A 33 -10.24 8.41 -10.22
CA VAL A 33 -9.88 8.53 -8.80
C VAL A 33 -8.38 8.75 -8.70
N VAL A 34 -7.90 9.74 -7.95
CA VAL A 34 -6.46 9.96 -7.73
C VAL A 34 -6.13 9.63 -6.28
N PRO A 35 -5.65 8.41 -5.97
CA PRO A 35 -5.35 8.02 -4.60
C PRO A 35 -4.14 8.76 -4.04
N GLY A 36 -4.08 8.86 -2.71
CA GLY A 36 -2.82 9.09 -2.02
C GLY A 36 -1.92 7.83 -2.10
N LEU A 37 -0.61 8.02 -1.94
CA LEU A 37 0.36 6.93 -1.90
C LEU A 37 1.15 6.99 -0.59
N ILE A 38 1.33 5.85 0.06
CA ILE A 38 2.32 5.68 1.12
C ILE A 38 3.45 4.82 0.56
N ASP A 39 4.66 5.40 0.59
CA ASP A 39 5.90 4.65 0.45
C ASP A 39 6.28 4.10 1.82
N ILE A 40 5.94 2.83 2.06
CA ILE A 40 5.88 2.25 3.40
C ILE A 40 7.23 2.28 4.13
N TYR A 41 8.34 2.20 3.40
CA TYR A 41 9.69 2.23 3.99
C TYR A 41 10.53 3.43 3.55
N GLY A 42 10.16 4.16 2.49
CA GLY A 42 10.86 5.40 2.13
C GLY A 42 12.28 5.21 1.58
N MET A 43 12.67 4.00 1.21
CA MET A 43 14.08 3.62 1.01
C MET A 43 14.68 4.03 -0.34
N ASP A 44 13.82 4.25 -1.34
CA ASP A 44 14.23 4.39 -2.75
C ASP A 44 13.92 5.76 -3.37
N ARG A 45 13.61 6.75 -2.52
CA ARG A 45 13.38 8.14 -2.97
C ARG A 45 14.58 8.70 -3.73
N ASN A 46 14.30 9.48 -4.76
CA ASN A 46 15.27 10.16 -5.64
C ASN A 46 16.21 9.24 -6.42
N LYS A 47 15.99 7.92 -6.45
CA LYS A 47 16.78 6.98 -7.26
C LYS A 47 16.36 6.96 -8.72
N ASP A 48 15.08 7.19 -8.99
CA ASP A 48 14.51 7.28 -10.33
C ASP A 48 13.72 8.59 -10.50
N PRO A 49 14.17 9.51 -11.38
CA PRO A 49 13.50 10.80 -11.59
C PRO A 49 12.11 10.68 -12.25
N ASP A 50 11.84 9.57 -12.95
CA ASP A 50 10.53 9.32 -13.56
C ASP A 50 9.50 8.93 -12.50
N PHE A 51 9.89 8.09 -11.54
CA PHE A 51 9.03 7.77 -10.39
C PHE A 51 8.77 8.98 -9.49
N GLU A 52 9.78 9.82 -9.23
CA GLU A 52 9.57 11.06 -8.48
C GLU A 52 8.60 12.01 -9.18
N ARG A 53 8.73 12.17 -10.50
CA ARG A 53 7.84 13.01 -11.29
C ARG A 53 6.42 12.49 -11.31
N GLU A 54 6.23 11.17 -11.40
CA GLU A 54 4.91 10.56 -11.49
C GLU A 54 4.21 10.48 -10.12
N PHE A 55 4.90 9.99 -9.09
CA PHE A 55 4.29 9.62 -7.80
C PHE A 55 4.63 10.58 -6.65
N GLY A 56 5.75 11.30 -6.72
CA GLY A 56 6.29 12.07 -5.60
C GLY A 56 5.31 13.06 -4.98
N ARG A 57 4.52 13.76 -5.82
CA ARG A 57 3.49 14.73 -5.37
C ARG A 57 2.23 14.09 -4.77
N HIS A 58 2.07 12.78 -4.93
CA HIS A 58 0.92 12.01 -4.44
C HIS A 58 1.23 11.27 -3.15
N VAL A 59 2.49 11.33 -2.67
CA VAL A 59 2.87 10.74 -1.39
C VAL A 59 2.19 11.48 -0.24
N VAL A 60 1.51 10.72 0.62
CA VAL A 60 0.83 11.21 1.82
C VAL A 60 1.44 10.59 3.07
N PRO A 61 1.39 11.28 4.22
CA PRO A 61 2.09 10.82 5.42
C PRO A 61 1.33 9.76 6.24
N LYS A 62 0.04 9.56 5.96
CA LYS A 62 -0.87 8.75 6.79
C LYS A 62 -1.92 8.04 5.94
N LEU A 63 -2.47 6.96 6.51
CA LEU A 63 -3.63 6.25 5.95
C LEU A 63 -4.86 7.16 5.85
N SER A 64 -5.76 6.80 4.95
CA SER A 64 -7.11 7.38 4.91
C SER A 64 -7.94 6.81 6.07
N PRO A 65 -8.81 7.63 6.71
CA PRO A 65 -9.81 7.11 7.63
C PRO A 65 -10.98 6.40 6.91
N ALA A 66 -11.03 6.42 5.57
CA ALA A 66 -12.12 5.84 4.79
C ALA A 66 -11.73 4.50 4.15
N THR A 67 -10.74 4.48 3.24
CA THR A 67 -10.34 3.25 2.53
C THR A 67 -8.84 3.21 2.25
N ASN A 68 -8.26 2.03 2.41
CA ASN A 68 -6.84 1.78 2.18
C ASN A 68 -6.62 0.49 1.38
N LEU A 69 -5.72 0.51 0.39
CA LEU A 69 -5.33 -0.65 -0.39
C LEU A 69 -3.84 -0.95 -0.21
N PHE A 70 -3.56 -2.10 0.38
CA PHE A 70 -2.22 -2.57 0.73
C PHE A 70 -1.68 -3.47 -0.38
N CYS A 71 -0.81 -2.91 -1.23
CA CYS A 71 -0.06 -3.64 -2.24
C CYS A 71 1.28 -4.13 -1.67
N ILE A 72 1.22 -4.99 -0.67
CA ILE A 72 2.35 -5.63 0.02
C ILE A 72 2.06 -7.13 0.22
N ASN A 73 3.10 -7.94 0.43
CA ASN A 73 2.93 -9.36 0.72
C ASN A 73 2.64 -9.62 2.19
N ALA A 74 2.07 -10.79 2.51
CA ALA A 74 1.70 -11.16 3.87
C ALA A 74 2.89 -11.23 4.85
N ASP A 75 4.08 -11.60 4.37
CA ASP A 75 5.30 -11.64 5.16
C ASP A 75 5.79 -10.26 5.58
N GLU A 76 5.34 -9.19 4.91
CA GLU A 76 5.67 -7.80 5.23
C GLU A 76 4.65 -7.14 6.17
N VAL A 77 3.46 -7.71 6.36
CA VAL A 77 2.36 -7.04 7.06
C VAL A 77 2.73 -6.64 8.47
N ASP A 78 3.37 -7.51 9.25
CA ASP A 78 3.74 -7.17 10.63
C ASP A 78 4.67 -5.95 10.68
N GLN A 79 5.71 -5.93 9.84
CA GLN A 79 6.63 -4.80 9.74
C GLN A 79 5.94 -3.53 9.24
N ALA A 80 5.06 -3.65 8.24
CA ALA A 80 4.30 -2.51 7.73
C ALA A 80 3.40 -1.90 8.82
N MET A 81 2.75 -2.73 9.64
CA MET A 81 1.91 -2.27 10.74
C MET A 81 2.71 -1.53 11.81
N GLU A 82 3.92 -1.97 12.14
CA GLU A 82 4.80 -1.24 13.07
C GLU A 82 5.14 0.16 12.55
N VAL A 83 5.45 0.28 11.25
CA VAL A 83 5.74 1.59 10.64
C VAL A 83 4.50 2.48 10.62
N LEU A 84 3.33 1.91 10.31
CA LEU A 84 2.06 2.66 10.31
C LEU A 84 1.65 3.11 11.72
N GLU A 85 1.92 2.31 12.74
CA GLU A 85 1.73 2.73 14.14
C GLU A 85 2.69 3.87 14.51
N ALA A 86 3.97 3.77 14.15
CA ALA A 86 4.97 4.81 14.40
C ALA A 86 4.64 6.15 13.71
N THR A 87 3.96 6.12 12.56
CA THR A 87 3.48 7.32 11.85
C THR A 87 2.13 7.85 12.37
N GLY A 88 1.53 7.18 13.36
CA GLY A 88 0.25 7.55 13.93
C GLY A 88 -0.94 7.25 13.03
N SER A 89 -0.83 6.23 12.17
CA SER A 89 -1.89 5.75 11.28
C SER A 89 -2.77 4.67 11.90
N LYS A 90 -2.44 4.16 13.10
CA LYS A 90 -3.22 3.12 13.79
C LYS A 90 -4.71 3.44 13.94
N PRO A 91 -5.13 4.64 14.40
CA PRO A 91 -6.56 4.94 14.50
C PRO A 91 -7.29 4.91 13.15
N ALA A 92 -6.60 5.31 12.07
CA ALA A 92 -7.16 5.27 10.73
C ALA A 92 -7.28 3.84 10.21
N PHE A 93 -6.28 2.99 10.47
CA PHE A 93 -6.35 1.56 10.15
C PHE A 93 -7.55 0.91 10.85
N GLU A 94 -7.73 1.11 12.15
CA GLU A 94 -8.81 0.49 12.93
C GLU A 94 -10.23 0.95 12.52
N SER A 95 -10.38 2.14 11.90
CA SER A 95 -11.68 2.68 11.50
C SER A 95 -12.01 2.57 10.02
N ALA A 96 -10.99 2.44 9.16
CA ALA A 96 -11.14 2.44 7.72
C ALA A 96 -11.49 1.04 7.19
N TYR A 97 -11.89 1.00 5.92
CA TYR A 97 -11.98 -0.22 5.15
C TYR A 97 -10.61 -0.56 4.53
N ASN A 98 -9.99 -1.65 4.96
CA ASN A 98 -8.63 -2.02 4.57
C ASN A 98 -8.64 -3.28 3.72
N ILE A 99 -8.06 -3.17 2.54
CA ILE A 99 -7.98 -4.24 1.55
C ILE A 99 -6.51 -4.59 1.38
N ILE A 100 -6.15 -5.88 1.44
CA ILE A 100 -4.80 -6.34 1.10
C ILE A 100 -4.80 -7.04 -0.25
N TYR A 101 -3.81 -6.70 -1.07
CA TYR A 101 -3.61 -7.24 -2.40
C TYR A 101 -2.18 -7.78 -2.53
N PRO A 102 -1.90 -9.00 -2.03
CA PRO A 102 -0.59 -9.60 -2.09
C PRO A 102 -0.29 -10.20 -3.47
N ALA A 103 0.96 -10.57 -3.73
CA ALA A 103 1.30 -11.40 -4.88
C ALA A 103 1.03 -12.89 -4.59
N TRP A 104 0.29 -13.55 -5.48
CA TRP A 104 -0.08 -14.96 -5.36
C TRP A 104 0.94 -15.88 -6.03
N GLU A 105 2.16 -15.93 -5.50
CA GLU A 105 3.29 -16.60 -6.17
C GLU A 105 3.51 -18.05 -5.74
N LEU A 106 2.93 -18.47 -4.61
CA LEU A 106 3.15 -19.79 -4.02
C LEU A 106 2.03 -20.77 -4.36
N SER A 107 2.40 -21.98 -4.77
CA SER A 107 1.44 -23.07 -5.05
C SER A 107 0.65 -23.54 -3.82
N LYS A 108 1.23 -23.34 -2.62
CA LYS A 108 0.55 -23.52 -1.34
C LYS A 108 0.86 -22.32 -0.46
N TYR A 109 -0.18 -21.56 -0.12
CA TYR A 109 -0.01 -20.39 0.74
C TYR A 109 0.32 -20.81 2.17
N PRO A 110 1.37 -20.27 2.80
CA PRO A 110 1.73 -20.60 4.17
C PRO A 110 0.61 -20.22 5.14
N GLU A 111 0.25 -21.14 6.04
CA GLU A 111 -0.78 -20.90 7.05
C GLU A 111 -0.49 -19.67 7.95
N PRO A 112 0.75 -19.44 8.42
CA PRO A 112 1.04 -18.24 9.20
C PRO A 112 0.75 -16.94 8.43
N TRP A 113 1.03 -16.92 7.13
CA TRP A 113 0.76 -15.77 6.28
C TRP A 113 -0.74 -15.55 6.07
N ALA A 114 -1.51 -16.63 5.90
CA ALA A 114 -2.96 -16.54 5.78
C ALA A 114 -3.60 -15.89 7.03
N ARG A 115 -3.13 -16.27 8.23
CA ARG A 115 -3.65 -15.70 9.49
C ARG A 115 -3.39 -14.21 9.62
N VAL A 116 -2.27 -13.72 9.10
CA VAL A 116 -1.94 -12.29 9.16
C VAL A 116 -2.86 -11.47 8.24
N LEU A 117 -3.35 -12.07 7.15
CA LEU A 117 -4.32 -11.42 6.25
C LEU A 117 -5.71 -11.24 6.89
N GLU A 118 -6.06 -11.96 7.96
CA GLU A 118 -7.34 -11.80 8.69
C GLU A 118 -7.48 -10.42 9.37
N ARG A 119 -6.43 -9.61 9.39
CA ARG A 119 -6.45 -8.23 9.88
C ARG A 119 -7.13 -7.25 8.90
N PHE A 120 -7.35 -7.67 7.66
CA PHE A 120 -7.93 -6.85 6.60
C PHE A 120 -9.38 -7.26 6.34
N ASP A 121 -10.17 -6.32 5.84
CA ASP A 121 -11.59 -6.53 5.52
C ASP A 121 -11.76 -7.36 4.24
N GLU A 122 -10.85 -7.21 3.28
CA GLU A 122 -10.82 -7.98 2.03
C GLU A 122 -9.40 -8.39 1.64
N VAL A 123 -9.32 -9.50 0.90
CA VAL A 123 -8.10 -9.96 0.23
C VAL A 123 -8.38 -10.04 -1.27
N TRP A 124 -7.58 -9.34 -2.08
CA TRP A 124 -7.69 -9.28 -3.54
C TRP A 124 -6.62 -10.10 -4.27
#